data_AF-A0A1G9G6J8-F1
#
_entry.id   AF-A0A1G9G6J8-F1
#
_cell.length_a   1.000
_cell.length_b   1.000
_cell.length_c   1.000
_cell.angle_alpha   90.00
_cell.angle_beta   90.00
_cell.angle_gamma   90.00
#
_symmetry.space_group_name_H-M   'P 1'
#
loop_
_entity.id
_entity.type
_entity.pdbx_description
1 polymer ?
#
loop_
_entity_poly.entity_id
_entity_poly.type
_entity_poly.pdbx_seq_one_letter_code
_entity_poly.pdbx_strand_id
1 'polypeptide(L)'
;MFSKVAAATAAGVLAVSGLATGTAHASTGWQAKAPSKILDSGTVRLEGGNTSVETSALDMPVQAGDVVSFRYRLRDGATCTGGAPRVFVETQGTYTNSWDQNIGAGKQCGENGVVTFTVPANGRIGAAGIVYDNGGPGHVIVSDLTVDGRKVRFLDRRPAPAAVPVKPRQPWVDQPKCGTNLGWVGIPRQRGVSFKIDGRPMEPGRHEVRPGRYVVTAHAWDGHKLVGERAWKRFVKRGLPCGSGRVATPVEPTLDQPTCADKVASLAIPKARGVIYRTAPDALLEQGQRYTVDAGLVVVTAEAAHGFKLAEGAQREWRMPVAEKPDCRPANPPATDVDVVNDIPVPTRVDTGLGGLAR
;
A
#
# COMPACT_ATOMS: atom_id res chain seq x y z
N MET A 1 68.76 -10.59 -56.95
CA MET A 1 68.83 -9.87 -55.66
C MET A 1 67.62 -8.96 -55.56
N PHE A 2 66.89 -9.10 -54.45
CA PHE A 2 65.81 -8.26 -53.89
C PHE A 2 64.50 -8.03 -54.66
N SER A 3 63.51 -8.78 -54.15
CA SER A 3 62.06 -8.58 -54.23
C SER A 3 61.62 -7.33 -53.44
N LYS A 4 60.59 -6.63 -53.92
CA LYS A 4 59.81 -5.65 -53.12
C LYS A 4 58.34 -6.05 -53.14
N VAL A 5 57.87 -6.49 -51.98
CA VAL A 5 56.46 -6.71 -51.66
C VAL A 5 55.93 -5.44 -51.00
N ALA A 6 54.83 -4.89 -51.50
CA ALA A 6 54.09 -3.80 -50.89
C ALA A 6 52.94 -4.38 -50.05
N ALA A 7 52.92 -4.10 -48.76
CA ALA A 7 51.85 -4.47 -47.84
C ALA A 7 50.83 -3.32 -47.77
N ALA A 8 49.57 -3.61 -48.08
CA ALA A 8 48.45 -2.71 -47.88
C ALA A 8 47.79 -3.00 -46.52
N THR A 9 47.81 -2.02 -45.63
CA THR A 9 47.18 -2.08 -44.31
C THR A 9 45.71 -1.70 -44.43
N ALA A 10 44.80 -2.66 -44.26
CA ALA A 10 43.36 -2.42 -44.19
C ALA A 10 42.96 -2.12 -42.74
N ALA A 11 42.50 -0.89 -42.48
CA ALA A 11 41.90 -0.51 -41.20
C ALA A 11 40.42 -0.94 -41.19
N GLY A 12 40.12 -2.03 -40.49
CA GLY A 12 38.75 -2.48 -40.22
C GLY A 12 38.14 -1.67 -39.07
N VAL A 13 37.14 -0.83 -39.38
CA VAL A 13 36.28 -0.20 -38.37
C VAL A 13 35.19 -1.21 -37.99
N LEU A 14 35.29 -1.78 -36.80
CA LEU A 14 34.24 -2.61 -36.20
C LEU A 14 33.19 -1.67 -35.57
N ALA A 15 32.11 -1.39 -36.31
CA ALA A 15 30.95 -0.69 -35.76
C ALA A 15 30.14 -1.68 -34.92
N VAL A 16 30.29 -1.62 -33.59
CA VAL A 16 29.48 -2.40 -32.65
C VAL A 16 28.13 -1.68 -32.47
N SER A 17 27.14 -2.06 -33.26
CA SER A 17 25.75 -1.61 -33.10
C SER A 17 25.15 -2.28 -31.86
N GLY A 18 25.20 -1.58 -30.72
CA GLY A 18 24.50 -1.97 -29.51
C GLY A 18 22.98 -1.86 -29.69
N LEU A 19 22.30 -3.00 -29.88
CA LEU A 19 20.85 -3.11 -29.84
C LEU A 19 20.36 -2.89 -28.41
N ALA A 20 20.08 -1.64 -28.05
CA ALA A 20 19.30 -1.32 -26.87
C ALA A 20 17.82 -1.62 -27.16
N THR A 21 17.38 -2.86 -26.94
CA THR A 21 15.96 -3.24 -26.94
C THR A 21 15.29 -2.76 -25.64
N GLY A 22 15.26 -1.45 -25.43
CA GLY A 22 14.42 -0.86 -24.41
C GLY A 22 12.97 -0.97 -24.85
N THR A 23 12.13 -1.69 -24.09
CA THR A 23 10.68 -1.68 -24.26
C THR A 23 10.14 -0.32 -23.82
N ALA A 24 10.38 0.70 -24.64
CA ALA A 24 9.80 2.03 -24.46
C ALA A 24 8.28 1.90 -24.61
N HIS A 25 7.57 1.90 -23.49
CA HIS A 25 6.12 1.98 -23.46
C HIS A 25 5.71 3.43 -23.70
N ALA A 26 5.28 3.74 -24.92
CA ALA A 26 4.58 4.95 -25.31
C ALA A 26 3.46 5.32 -24.31
N SER A 27 3.36 6.60 -23.89
CA SER A 27 2.29 7.11 -23.03
C SER A 27 1.05 7.37 -23.89
N THR A 28 0.01 6.56 -23.78
CA THR A 28 -0.81 6.35 -24.97
C THR A 28 -1.91 7.38 -25.21
N GLY A 29 -2.39 8.13 -24.21
CA GLY A 29 -3.20 9.35 -24.40
C GLY A 29 -4.44 9.27 -25.33
N TRP A 30 -4.88 8.06 -25.70
CA TRP A 30 -5.86 7.88 -26.78
C TRP A 30 -7.22 8.39 -26.36
N GLN A 31 -7.87 9.09 -27.28
CA GLN A 31 -9.21 9.63 -27.15
C GLN A 31 -10.08 9.02 -28.25
N ALA A 32 -11.19 8.40 -27.85
CA ALA A 32 -12.19 7.92 -28.79
C ALA A 32 -13.21 9.03 -29.06
N LYS A 33 -13.39 9.41 -30.33
CA LYS A 33 -14.47 10.32 -30.74
C LYS A 33 -15.77 9.53 -30.79
N ALA A 34 -16.77 9.99 -30.03
CA ALA A 34 -18.08 9.35 -29.99
C ALA A 34 -18.66 9.20 -31.41
N PRO A 35 -19.31 8.06 -31.73
CA PRO A 35 -19.66 6.93 -30.86
C PRO A 35 -18.57 5.86 -30.65
N SER A 36 -17.34 6.07 -31.11
CA SER A 36 -16.23 5.12 -30.94
C SER A 36 -15.87 4.86 -29.48
N LYS A 37 -15.22 3.72 -29.22
CA LYS A 37 -14.80 3.31 -27.87
C LYS A 37 -13.46 2.60 -27.90
N ILE A 38 -12.64 2.84 -26.88
CA ILE A 38 -11.50 1.96 -26.55
C ILE A 38 -12.07 0.82 -25.70
N LEU A 39 -11.96 -0.41 -26.19
CA LEU A 39 -12.54 -1.59 -25.52
C LEU A 39 -11.58 -2.14 -24.46
N ASP A 40 -10.29 -2.23 -24.80
CA ASP A 40 -9.22 -2.67 -23.92
C ASP A 40 -7.86 -2.10 -24.37
N SER A 41 -6.76 -2.56 -23.79
CA SER A 41 -5.43 -2.05 -24.12
C SER A 41 -4.96 -2.32 -25.55
N GLY A 42 -5.55 -3.26 -26.28
CA GLY A 42 -5.16 -3.65 -27.63
C GLY A 42 -6.28 -3.60 -28.66
N THR A 43 -7.48 -3.18 -28.27
CA THR A 43 -8.67 -3.20 -29.12
C THR A 43 -9.48 -1.91 -29.02
N VAL A 44 -9.90 -1.38 -30.18
CA VAL A 44 -10.87 -0.28 -30.30
C VAL A 44 -12.06 -0.67 -31.16
N ARG A 45 -13.19 0.02 -30.95
CA ARG A 45 -14.38 -0.02 -31.80
C ARG A 45 -14.62 1.35 -32.41
N LEU A 46 -14.70 1.40 -33.73
CA LEU A 46 -15.16 2.55 -34.52
C LEU A 46 -16.61 2.29 -34.96
N GLU A 47 -17.48 3.28 -34.93
CA GLU A 47 -18.93 3.08 -35.13
C GLU A 47 -19.51 4.17 -36.05
N GLY A 48 -19.97 3.77 -37.23
CA GLY A 48 -20.41 4.68 -38.28
C GLY A 48 -19.26 5.40 -38.99
N GLY A 49 -19.56 6.00 -40.14
CA GLY A 49 -18.61 6.81 -40.90
C GLY A 49 -18.18 8.07 -40.13
N ASN A 50 -17.02 8.59 -40.49
CA ASN A 50 -16.37 9.76 -39.90
C ASN A 50 -16.04 9.61 -38.40
N THR A 51 -15.59 8.43 -37.98
CA THR A 51 -15.20 8.15 -36.60
C THR A 51 -13.74 7.81 -36.43
N SER A 52 -13.21 8.02 -35.21
CA SER A 52 -11.81 7.73 -34.91
C SER A 52 -11.50 7.49 -33.43
N VAL A 53 -10.35 6.87 -33.19
CA VAL A 53 -9.63 6.91 -31.92
C VAL A 53 -8.23 7.45 -32.20
N GLU A 54 -7.80 8.51 -31.52
CA GLU A 54 -6.59 9.26 -31.84
C GLU A 54 -5.77 9.58 -30.59
N THR A 55 -4.46 9.76 -30.75
CA THR A 55 -3.55 10.29 -29.74
C THR A 55 -2.61 11.31 -30.36
N SER A 56 -2.24 12.35 -29.62
CA SER A 56 -1.27 13.37 -30.03
C SER A 56 0.11 13.18 -29.38
N ALA A 57 0.30 12.11 -28.61
CA ALA A 57 1.50 11.91 -27.79
C ALA A 57 1.93 10.44 -27.74
N LEU A 58 1.92 9.73 -28.88
CA LEU A 58 2.36 8.34 -28.92
C LEU A 58 3.83 8.20 -28.53
N ASP A 59 4.68 9.17 -28.87
CA ASP A 59 6.10 9.23 -28.47
C ASP A 59 6.89 7.93 -28.74
N MET A 60 6.66 7.31 -29.90
CA MET A 60 7.30 6.05 -30.27
C MET A 60 8.47 6.30 -31.25
N PRO A 61 9.72 5.95 -30.90
CA PRO A 61 10.85 6.12 -31.81
C PRO A 61 10.76 5.14 -32.99
N VAL A 62 11.07 5.60 -34.21
CA VAL A 62 10.93 4.84 -35.46
C VAL A 62 12.06 5.13 -36.44
N GLN A 63 12.33 4.18 -37.34
CA GLN A 63 13.17 4.36 -38.52
C GLN A 63 12.32 4.39 -39.80
N ALA A 64 12.86 5.02 -40.85
CA ALA A 64 12.30 4.93 -42.18
C ALA A 64 12.27 3.46 -42.63
N GLY A 65 11.11 3.01 -43.11
CA GLY A 65 10.87 1.61 -43.46
C GLY A 65 10.22 0.78 -42.36
N ASP A 66 10.16 1.25 -41.10
CA ASP A 66 9.45 0.57 -40.02
C ASP A 66 8.01 0.28 -40.45
N VAL A 67 7.56 -0.96 -40.26
CA VAL A 67 6.22 -1.38 -40.71
C VAL A 67 5.18 -1.07 -39.64
N VAL A 68 4.19 -0.25 -39.98
CA VAL A 68 2.95 -0.11 -39.22
C VAL A 68 1.97 -1.18 -39.68
N SER A 69 1.42 -1.96 -38.76
CA SER A 69 0.46 -3.04 -39.07
C SER A 69 -0.69 -3.06 -38.07
N PHE A 70 -1.91 -3.30 -38.53
CA PHE A 70 -3.07 -3.53 -37.68
C PHE A 70 -4.03 -4.53 -38.29
N ARG A 71 -4.85 -5.16 -37.45
CA ARG A 71 -5.94 -6.04 -37.86
C ARG A 71 -7.27 -5.34 -37.68
N TYR A 72 -8.22 -5.60 -38.57
CA TYR A 72 -9.60 -5.16 -38.40
C TYR A 72 -10.62 -6.27 -38.66
N ARG A 73 -11.83 -6.08 -38.15
CA ARG A 73 -13.03 -6.89 -38.44
C ARG A 73 -14.20 -5.96 -38.68
N LEU A 74 -14.89 -6.17 -39.80
CA LEU A 74 -16.11 -5.46 -40.17
C LEU A 74 -17.33 -6.16 -39.56
N ARG A 75 -18.29 -5.39 -39.06
CA ARG A 75 -19.53 -5.88 -38.45
C ARG A 75 -20.70 -4.98 -38.84
N ASP A 76 -21.90 -5.56 -38.78
CA ASP A 76 -23.18 -4.85 -38.90
C ASP A 76 -23.29 -3.97 -40.15
N GLY A 77 -22.82 -4.49 -41.29
CA GLY A 77 -22.85 -3.80 -42.58
C GLY A 77 -21.63 -2.95 -42.89
N ALA A 78 -20.64 -2.86 -41.99
CA ALA A 78 -19.42 -2.10 -42.24
C ALA A 78 -18.70 -2.64 -43.48
N THR A 79 -18.15 -1.73 -44.29
CA THR A 79 -17.44 -2.04 -45.53
C THR A 79 -16.03 -1.48 -45.47
N CYS A 80 -15.10 -2.15 -46.14
CA CYS A 80 -13.81 -1.54 -46.42
C CYS A 80 -13.87 -0.82 -47.77
N THR A 81 -14.14 0.47 -47.74
CA THR A 81 -14.32 1.34 -48.92
C THR A 81 -13.54 2.64 -48.73
N GLY A 82 -12.99 3.21 -49.80
CA GLY A 82 -12.22 4.46 -49.72
C GLY A 82 -11.04 4.40 -48.75
N GLY A 83 -10.47 3.20 -48.54
CA GLY A 83 -9.33 2.98 -47.65
C GLY A 83 -9.63 2.99 -46.16
N ALA A 84 -10.90 3.00 -45.75
CA ALA A 84 -11.29 2.90 -44.34
C ALA A 84 -11.67 1.45 -43.99
N PRO A 85 -11.26 0.90 -42.84
CA PRO A 85 -10.49 1.55 -41.77
C PRO A 85 -9.01 1.76 -42.13
N ARG A 86 -8.43 2.87 -41.66
CA ARG A 86 -7.01 3.19 -41.81
C ARG A 86 -6.38 3.60 -40.50
N VAL A 87 -5.06 3.46 -40.45
CA VAL A 87 -4.23 4.04 -39.41
C VAL A 87 -3.37 5.13 -40.04
N PHE A 88 -3.31 6.29 -39.39
CA PHE A 88 -2.31 7.30 -39.68
C PHE A 88 -1.30 7.40 -38.54
N VAL A 89 -0.08 7.79 -38.91
CA VAL A 89 0.99 8.18 -37.99
C VAL A 89 1.57 9.50 -38.47
N GLU A 90 1.95 10.36 -37.53
CA GLU A 90 2.65 11.61 -37.80
C GLU A 90 4.09 11.47 -37.32
N THR A 91 5.05 11.73 -38.21
CA THR A 91 6.49 11.73 -37.90
C THR A 91 7.08 13.05 -38.38
N GLN A 92 7.58 13.86 -37.44
CA GLN A 92 8.22 15.16 -37.73
C GLN A 92 7.35 16.11 -38.58
N GLY A 93 6.07 16.22 -38.24
CA GLY A 93 5.07 17.05 -38.92
C GLY A 93 4.46 16.40 -40.17
N THR A 94 4.96 15.25 -40.61
CA THR A 94 4.48 14.56 -41.82
C THR A 94 3.52 13.44 -41.44
N TYR A 95 2.28 13.53 -41.92
CA TYR A 95 1.28 12.48 -41.75
C TYR A 95 1.42 11.44 -42.86
N THR A 96 1.30 10.16 -42.50
CA THR A 96 1.29 9.04 -43.44
C THR A 96 0.30 8.00 -42.97
N ASN A 97 -0.43 7.40 -43.90
CA ASN A 97 -1.37 6.34 -43.63
C ASN A 97 -1.33 5.27 -44.74
N SER A 98 -2.10 4.20 -44.58
CA SER A 98 -2.21 3.12 -45.56
C SER A 98 -2.82 3.53 -46.92
N TRP A 99 -3.46 4.69 -47.00
CA TRP A 99 -4.00 5.25 -48.25
C TRP A 99 -2.95 6.05 -49.04
N ASP A 100 -2.17 6.89 -48.36
CA ASP A 100 -1.26 7.86 -49.00
C ASP A 100 -0.07 7.20 -49.71
N GLN A 101 0.29 5.97 -49.35
CA GLN A 101 1.43 5.26 -49.96
C GLN A 101 1.12 4.62 -51.32
N ASN A 102 0.03 5.05 -51.98
CA ASN A 102 -0.39 4.55 -53.30
C ASN A 102 -0.40 3.02 -53.36
N ILE A 103 -0.79 2.38 -52.26
CA ILE A 103 -1.10 0.95 -52.26
C ILE A 103 -2.21 0.79 -53.32
N GLY A 104 -1.91 0.04 -54.39
CA GLY A 104 -2.73 0.01 -55.60
C GLY A 104 -4.22 -0.16 -55.29
N ALA A 105 -5.08 0.52 -56.05
CA ALA A 105 -6.52 0.53 -55.82
C ALA A 105 -7.06 -0.90 -55.57
N GLY A 106 -7.78 -1.08 -54.46
CA GLY A 106 -8.27 -2.39 -54.00
C GLY A 106 -7.40 -3.12 -52.98
N LYS A 107 -6.14 -2.72 -52.79
CA LYS A 107 -5.26 -3.28 -51.74
C LYS A 107 -5.23 -2.47 -50.43
N GLN A 108 -5.93 -1.33 -50.38
CA GLN A 108 -5.99 -0.46 -49.20
C GLN A 108 -6.68 -1.13 -48.00
N CYS A 109 -7.51 -2.12 -48.29
CA CYS A 109 -8.16 -2.98 -47.28
C CYS A 109 -7.24 -4.07 -46.73
N GLY A 110 -5.99 -4.10 -47.20
CA GLY A 110 -5.03 -5.12 -46.85
C GLY A 110 -5.46 -6.51 -47.30
N GLU A 111 -4.86 -7.52 -46.70
CA GLU A 111 -5.15 -8.93 -46.97
C GLU A 111 -5.67 -9.60 -45.70
N ASN A 112 -6.78 -10.33 -45.80
CA ASN A 112 -7.39 -11.05 -44.65
C ASN A 112 -7.62 -10.18 -43.40
N GLY A 113 -8.03 -8.93 -43.63
CA GLY A 113 -8.29 -7.94 -42.58
C GLY A 113 -7.03 -7.42 -41.88
N VAL A 114 -5.84 -7.53 -42.51
CA VAL A 114 -4.58 -6.98 -42.01
C VAL A 114 -4.06 -5.94 -42.98
N VAL A 115 -3.82 -4.72 -42.49
CA VAL A 115 -3.32 -3.59 -43.28
C VAL A 115 -1.91 -3.25 -42.81
N THR A 116 -1.01 -3.01 -43.77
CA THR A 116 0.38 -2.65 -43.51
C THR A 116 0.84 -1.47 -44.36
N PHE A 117 1.68 -0.60 -43.82
CA PHE A 117 2.38 0.48 -44.54
C PHE A 117 3.68 0.85 -43.82
N THR A 118 4.58 1.61 -44.43
CA THR A 118 5.89 1.93 -43.82
C THR A 118 5.97 3.36 -43.28
N VAL A 119 6.78 3.62 -42.26
CA VAL A 119 7.10 4.99 -41.85
C VAL A 119 8.07 5.60 -42.89
N PRO A 120 7.85 6.83 -43.40
CA PRO A 120 8.68 7.38 -44.47
C PRO A 120 10.02 7.97 -44.01
N ALA A 121 10.17 8.30 -42.72
CA ALA A 121 11.33 9.01 -42.19
C ALA A 121 11.71 8.53 -40.78
N ASN A 122 12.97 8.70 -40.42
CA ASN A 122 13.46 8.46 -39.06
C ASN A 122 12.87 9.49 -38.09
N GLY A 123 12.59 9.11 -36.85
CA GLY A 123 12.18 10.07 -35.83
C GLY A 123 11.34 9.46 -34.72
N ARG A 124 10.29 10.16 -34.33
CA ARG A 124 9.28 9.73 -33.36
C ARG A 124 7.90 9.91 -33.94
N ILE A 125 7.02 8.94 -33.72
CA ILE A 125 5.59 9.12 -33.99
C ILE A 125 5.02 9.99 -32.87
N GLY A 126 4.67 11.23 -33.20
CA GLY A 126 4.04 12.17 -32.26
C GLY A 126 2.55 11.87 -32.14
N ALA A 127 1.81 12.06 -33.24
CA ALA A 127 0.39 11.71 -33.33
C ALA A 127 0.14 10.38 -34.06
N ALA A 128 -0.94 9.69 -33.68
CA ALA A 128 -1.44 8.52 -34.40
C ALA A 128 -2.95 8.43 -34.26
N GLY A 129 -3.61 7.80 -35.23
CA GLY A 129 -5.05 7.62 -35.17
C GLY A 129 -5.54 6.45 -36.00
N ILE A 130 -6.63 5.85 -35.52
CA ILE A 130 -7.39 4.82 -36.22
C ILE A 130 -8.68 5.48 -36.67
N VAL A 131 -8.93 5.47 -37.97
CA VAL A 131 -10.00 6.25 -38.60
C VAL A 131 -10.89 5.34 -39.45
N TYR A 132 -12.20 5.59 -39.39
CA TYR A 132 -13.21 4.97 -40.24
C TYR A 132 -14.10 6.09 -40.80
N ASP A 133 -13.58 6.83 -41.78
CA ASP A 133 -14.17 8.05 -42.34
C ASP A 133 -14.97 7.81 -43.62
N ASN A 134 -14.50 6.93 -44.51
CA ASN A 134 -15.14 6.61 -45.79
C ASN A 134 -15.87 5.25 -45.82
N GLY A 135 -16.16 4.70 -44.66
CA GLY A 135 -16.80 3.41 -44.50
C GLY A 135 -18.32 3.46 -44.52
N GLY A 136 -18.96 2.36 -44.90
CA GLY A 136 -20.40 2.17 -44.79
C GLY A 136 -20.90 2.10 -43.33
N PRO A 137 -22.23 2.11 -43.11
CA PRO A 137 -22.83 1.97 -41.77
C PRO A 137 -22.39 0.66 -41.11
N GLY A 138 -22.37 0.62 -39.77
CA GLY A 138 -21.92 -0.53 -39.00
C GLY A 138 -20.78 -0.18 -38.07
N HIS A 139 -20.01 -1.17 -37.62
CA HIS A 139 -18.86 -0.92 -36.76
C HIS A 139 -17.63 -1.74 -37.17
N VAL A 140 -16.47 -1.20 -36.84
CA VAL A 140 -15.17 -1.83 -37.10
C VAL A 140 -14.47 -2.06 -35.78
N ILE A 141 -14.03 -3.30 -35.57
CA ILE A 141 -13.13 -3.64 -34.46
C ILE A 141 -11.70 -3.63 -35.00
N VAL A 142 -10.85 -2.79 -34.44
CA VAL A 142 -9.42 -2.73 -34.79
C VAL A 142 -8.60 -3.25 -33.62
N SER A 143 -7.67 -4.16 -33.91
CA SER A 143 -6.78 -4.80 -32.95
C SER A 143 -5.35 -4.91 -33.46
N ASP A 144 -4.44 -5.33 -32.57
CA ASP A 144 -3.07 -5.71 -32.92
C ASP A 144 -2.28 -4.61 -33.67
N LEU A 145 -2.53 -3.34 -33.33
CA LEU A 145 -1.74 -2.23 -33.86
C LEU A 145 -0.29 -2.38 -33.39
N THR A 146 0.62 -2.42 -34.35
CA THR A 146 2.07 -2.56 -34.15
C THR A 146 2.84 -1.59 -35.02
N VAL A 147 4.02 -1.19 -34.55
CA VAL A 147 5.02 -0.42 -35.32
C VAL A 147 6.36 -1.14 -35.16
N ASP A 148 6.87 -1.68 -36.27
CA ASP A 148 8.05 -2.56 -36.28
C ASP A 148 7.91 -3.71 -35.26
N GLY A 149 6.76 -4.40 -35.30
CA GLY A 149 6.41 -5.49 -34.38
C GLY A 149 6.11 -5.07 -32.92
N ARG A 150 6.41 -3.83 -32.52
CA ARG A 150 6.12 -3.33 -31.17
C ARG A 150 4.64 -2.99 -31.04
N LYS A 151 3.96 -3.60 -30.07
CA LYS A 151 2.54 -3.36 -29.81
C LYS A 151 2.29 -1.93 -29.32
N VAL A 152 1.37 -1.25 -29.99
CA VAL A 152 0.78 0.01 -29.54
C VAL A 152 -0.39 -0.32 -28.61
N ARG A 153 -0.44 0.32 -27.44
CA ARG A 153 -1.55 0.14 -26.49
C ARG A 153 -2.51 1.33 -26.56
N PHE A 154 -3.81 1.08 -26.41
CA PHE A 154 -4.81 2.15 -26.37
C PHE A 154 -5.05 2.67 -24.97
N LEU A 155 -4.95 1.79 -23.97
CA LEU A 155 -5.03 2.15 -22.55
C LEU A 155 -3.65 2.03 -21.94
N ASP A 156 -3.18 3.13 -21.33
CA ASP A 156 -1.99 3.12 -20.49
C ASP A 156 -2.38 2.43 -19.17
N ARG A 157 -2.25 1.10 -19.11
CA ARG A 157 -2.20 0.42 -17.82
C ARG A 157 -0.82 0.64 -17.22
N ARG A 158 -0.53 1.88 -16.78
CA ARG A 158 0.38 2.01 -15.65
C ARG A 158 -0.20 1.15 -14.54
N PRO A 159 0.57 0.24 -13.92
CA PRO A 159 0.13 -0.37 -12.68
C PRO A 159 -0.32 0.77 -11.78
N ALA A 160 -1.58 0.72 -11.32
CA ALA A 160 -2.02 1.68 -10.31
C ALA A 160 -0.97 1.67 -9.18
N PRO A 161 -0.59 2.84 -8.63
CA PRO A 161 0.37 2.87 -7.53
C PRO A 161 -0.01 1.82 -6.50
N ALA A 162 0.95 0.99 -6.10
CA ALA A 162 0.68 -0.08 -5.16
C ALA A 162 0.02 0.51 -3.91
N ALA A 163 -1.18 0.02 -3.58
CA ALA A 163 -1.95 0.54 -2.47
C ALA A 163 -1.15 0.37 -1.16
N VAL A 164 -1.03 1.45 -0.38
CA VAL A 164 -0.28 1.45 0.89
C VAL A 164 -1.05 0.60 1.91
N PRO A 165 -0.44 -0.46 2.49
CA PRO A 165 -1.10 -1.27 3.51
C PRO A 165 -1.29 -0.46 4.79
N VAL A 166 -2.49 -0.48 5.37
CA VAL A 166 -2.80 0.21 6.62
C VAL A 166 -3.60 -0.70 7.56
N LYS A 167 -3.12 -0.85 8.80
CA LYS A 167 -3.83 -1.60 9.85
C LYS A 167 -4.77 -0.65 10.60
N PRO A 168 -6.11 -0.82 10.52
CA PRO A 168 -7.04 0.03 11.24
C PRO A 168 -6.85 0.01 12.76
N ARG A 169 -6.96 1.16 13.40
CA ARG A 169 -7.02 1.32 14.86
C ARG A 169 -8.42 0.93 15.34
N GLN A 170 -8.43 0.23 16.47
CA GLN A 170 -9.65 -0.26 17.09
C GLN A 170 -10.47 0.90 17.70
N PRO A 171 -11.80 0.95 17.48
CA PRO A 171 -12.69 1.91 18.14
C PRO A 171 -12.94 1.54 19.60
N TRP A 172 -13.27 2.52 20.45
CA TRP A 172 -13.54 2.33 21.88
C TRP A 172 -14.99 2.66 22.25
N VAL A 173 -15.39 2.34 23.48
CA VAL A 173 -16.72 2.64 24.03
C VAL A 173 -16.57 3.23 25.43
N ASP A 174 -17.29 4.32 25.69
CA ASP A 174 -17.56 4.78 27.04
C ASP A 174 -19.00 4.43 27.41
N GLN A 175 -19.17 3.72 28.52
CA GLN A 175 -20.49 3.37 29.02
C GLN A 175 -21.21 4.63 29.53
N PRO A 176 -22.55 4.65 29.53
CA PRO A 176 -23.28 5.73 30.18
C PRO A 176 -22.82 5.93 31.62
N LYS A 177 -22.89 7.17 32.10
CA LYS A 177 -22.77 7.44 33.53
C LYS A 177 -24.09 7.09 34.20
N CYS A 178 -24.11 6.95 35.53
CA CYS A 178 -25.39 6.73 36.21
C CYS A 178 -26.36 7.88 35.86
N GLY A 179 -27.66 7.57 35.82
CA GLY A 179 -28.69 8.58 35.56
C GLY A 179 -28.75 9.09 34.13
N THR A 180 -27.81 8.73 33.25
CA THR A 180 -27.90 8.95 31.81
C THR A 180 -28.17 7.64 31.09
N ASN A 181 -29.02 7.67 30.07
CA ASN A 181 -29.24 6.52 29.18
C ASN A 181 -28.38 6.59 27.91
N LEU A 182 -27.34 7.43 27.89
CA LEU A 182 -26.52 7.69 26.72
C LEU A 182 -25.05 7.36 27.02
N GLY A 183 -24.45 6.57 26.14
CA GLY A 183 -23.02 6.25 26.15
C GLY A 183 -22.35 6.77 24.89
N TRP A 184 -21.09 6.41 24.68
CA TRP A 184 -20.30 6.92 23.56
C TRP A 184 -19.60 5.80 22.82
N VAL A 185 -19.54 5.90 21.49
CA VAL A 185 -18.65 5.11 20.64
C VAL A 185 -17.58 6.06 20.09
N GLY A 186 -16.32 5.73 20.33
CA GLY A 186 -15.19 6.54 19.88
C GLY A 186 -14.55 6.01 18.60
N ILE A 187 -14.34 6.91 17.64
CA ILE A 187 -13.71 6.65 16.34
C ILE A 187 -12.30 7.27 16.32
N PRO A 188 -11.24 6.46 16.11
CA PRO A 188 -9.88 6.97 16.12
C PRO A 188 -9.59 7.80 14.86
N ARG A 189 -8.79 8.85 15.00
CA ARG A 189 -8.21 9.55 13.85
C ARG A 189 -7.10 8.70 13.26
N GLN A 190 -7.19 8.40 11.97
CA GLN A 190 -6.19 7.62 11.25
C GLN A 190 -6.12 8.00 9.77
N ARG A 191 -4.92 8.24 9.27
CA ARG A 191 -4.69 8.55 7.84
C ARG A 191 -5.00 7.33 6.98
N GLY A 192 -5.67 7.56 5.84
CA GLY A 192 -5.97 6.53 4.85
C GLY A 192 -7.10 5.58 5.26
N VAL A 193 -7.80 5.86 6.36
CA VAL A 193 -8.92 5.05 6.87
C VAL A 193 -10.08 5.96 7.23
N SER A 194 -11.29 5.63 6.75
CA SER A 194 -12.55 6.15 7.27
C SER A 194 -13.30 5.07 8.05
N PHE A 195 -14.21 5.48 8.92
CA PHE A 195 -15.01 4.56 9.72
C PHE A 195 -16.51 4.80 9.51
N LYS A 196 -17.30 3.75 9.73
CA LYS A 196 -18.76 3.82 9.78
C LYS A 196 -19.26 3.19 11.07
N ILE A 197 -20.34 3.71 11.64
CA ILE A 197 -21.11 3.07 12.71
C ILE A 197 -22.45 2.63 12.11
N ASP A 198 -22.74 1.33 12.14
CA ASP A 198 -23.95 0.72 11.56
C ASP A 198 -24.21 1.16 10.11
N GLY A 199 -23.13 1.22 9.31
CA GLY A 199 -23.16 1.63 7.91
C GLY A 199 -23.19 3.14 7.66
N ARG A 200 -23.30 3.97 8.69
CA ARG A 200 -23.27 5.44 8.56
C ARG A 200 -21.83 5.97 8.71
N PRO A 201 -21.30 6.76 7.75
CA PRO A 201 -19.98 7.39 7.89
C PRO A 201 -19.88 8.27 9.12
N MET A 202 -18.77 8.18 9.85
CA MET A 202 -18.52 8.96 11.05
C MET A 202 -17.15 9.64 10.99
N GLU A 203 -17.11 10.89 11.41
CA GLU A 203 -15.86 11.62 11.61
C GLU A 203 -15.08 11.05 12.82
N PRO A 204 -13.75 11.21 12.87
CA PRO A 204 -12.98 10.89 14.07
C PRO A 204 -13.47 11.68 15.29
N GLY A 205 -13.61 11.01 16.43
CA GLY A 205 -14.11 11.63 17.67
C GLY A 205 -15.06 10.74 18.47
N ARG A 206 -15.74 11.34 19.45
CA ARG A 206 -16.73 10.66 20.31
C ARG A 206 -18.13 10.90 19.77
N HIS A 207 -18.90 9.82 19.62
CA HIS A 207 -20.27 9.88 19.13
C HIS A 207 -21.23 9.34 20.18
N GLU A 208 -22.16 10.18 20.61
CA GLU A 208 -23.17 9.80 21.60
C GLU A 208 -24.16 8.81 20.97
N VAL A 209 -24.45 7.74 21.69
CA VAL A 209 -25.35 6.69 21.22
C VAL A 209 -26.23 6.18 22.37
N ARG A 210 -27.38 5.64 21.99
CA ARG A 210 -28.28 4.94 22.91
C ARG A 210 -27.67 3.60 23.36
N PRO A 211 -28.26 2.93 24.36
CA PRO A 211 -27.85 1.59 24.72
C PRO A 211 -28.15 0.64 23.57
N GLY A 212 -27.18 -0.18 23.18
CA GLY A 212 -27.31 -1.02 22.01
C GLY A 212 -26.01 -1.70 21.58
N ARG A 213 -26.13 -2.54 20.56
CA ARG A 213 -25.01 -3.14 19.83
C ARG A 213 -24.76 -2.31 18.58
N TYR A 214 -23.51 -1.94 18.38
CA TYR A 214 -23.01 -1.13 17.26
C TYR A 214 -21.97 -1.92 16.50
N VAL A 215 -21.99 -1.84 15.17
CA VAL A 215 -20.95 -2.40 14.30
C VAL A 215 -20.15 -1.24 13.74
N VAL A 216 -18.88 -1.16 14.11
CA VAL A 216 -17.95 -0.18 13.54
C VAL A 216 -17.16 -0.83 12.43
N THR A 217 -17.20 -0.30 11.22
CA THR A 217 -16.45 -0.82 10.06
C THR A 217 -15.43 0.20 9.55
N ALA A 218 -14.21 -0.25 9.29
CA ALA A 218 -13.15 0.55 8.67
C ALA A 218 -13.19 0.40 7.14
N HIS A 219 -12.87 1.48 6.43
CA HIS A 219 -12.75 1.54 4.98
C HIS A 219 -11.43 2.23 4.61
N ALA A 220 -10.71 1.68 3.62
CA ALA A 220 -9.53 2.35 3.08
C ALA A 220 -9.93 3.53 2.21
N TRP A 221 -9.15 4.60 2.25
CA TRP A 221 -9.18 5.65 1.23
C TRP A 221 -8.49 5.20 -0.05
N ASP A 222 -8.69 5.94 -1.14
CA ASP A 222 -7.99 5.73 -2.39
C ASP A 222 -6.46 5.68 -2.17
N GLY A 223 -5.80 4.78 -2.90
CA GLY A 223 -4.37 4.51 -2.74
C GLY A 223 -3.99 3.75 -1.46
N HIS A 224 -4.94 3.33 -0.63
CA HIS A 224 -4.68 2.51 0.57
C HIS A 224 -5.38 1.15 0.49
N LYS A 225 -4.87 0.19 1.25
CA LYS A 225 -5.47 -1.14 1.41
C LYS A 225 -5.49 -1.53 2.88
N LEU A 226 -6.66 -1.89 3.40
CA LEU A 226 -6.75 -2.35 4.79
C LEU A 226 -6.08 -3.71 4.96
N VAL A 227 -5.37 -3.88 6.07
CA VAL A 227 -4.85 -5.17 6.53
C VAL A 227 -5.31 -5.43 7.97
N GLY A 228 -5.56 -6.70 8.32
CA GLY A 228 -6.02 -7.09 9.65
C GLY A 228 -7.54 -6.92 9.88
N GLU A 229 -7.92 -6.72 11.14
CA GLU A 229 -9.33 -6.56 11.53
C GLU A 229 -9.92 -5.25 11.00
N ARG A 230 -11.12 -5.34 10.42
CA ARG A 230 -11.80 -4.24 9.72
C ARG A 230 -13.19 -3.93 10.26
N ALA A 231 -13.67 -4.71 11.22
CA ALA A 231 -15.01 -4.57 11.76
C ALA A 231 -15.02 -4.99 13.24
N TRP A 232 -15.66 -4.18 14.08
CA TRP A 232 -15.74 -4.44 15.50
C TRP A 232 -17.17 -4.33 16.00
N LYS A 233 -17.58 -5.28 16.83
CA LYS A 233 -18.82 -5.18 17.61
C LYS A 233 -18.57 -4.40 18.88
N ARG A 234 -19.40 -3.41 19.15
CA ARG A 234 -19.36 -2.54 20.32
C ARG A 234 -20.69 -2.58 21.03
N PHE A 235 -20.65 -2.59 22.36
CA PHE A 235 -21.85 -2.69 23.17
C PHE A 235 -21.89 -1.56 24.19
N VAL A 236 -22.93 -0.73 24.08
CA VAL A 236 -23.26 0.31 25.03
C VAL A 236 -24.39 -0.20 25.90
N LYS A 237 -24.11 -0.36 27.20
CA LYS A 237 -25.06 -0.86 28.20
C LYS A 237 -26.11 0.21 28.47
N ARG A 238 -27.27 -0.22 28.99
CA ARG A 238 -28.28 0.72 29.48
C ARG A 238 -27.78 1.39 30.77
N GLY A 239 -28.04 2.69 30.87
CA GLY A 239 -27.96 3.48 32.09
C GLY A 239 -28.68 2.83 33.28
N LEU A 240 -28.05 2.81 34.45
CA LEU A 240 -28.61 2.40 35.72
C LEU A 240 -28.99 3.71 36.42
N PRO A 241 -30.14 3.75 37.09
CA PRO A 241 -30.51 4.92 37.87
C PRO A 241 -29.38 5.25 38.87
N CYS A 242 -28.96 6.51 38.90
CA CYS A 242 -28.12 6.99 40.01
C CYS A 242 -28.93 6.76 41.29
N GLY A 243 -28.35 6.09 42.28
CA GLY A 243 -29.03 5.89 43.56
C GLY A 243 -29.29 4.45 43.98
N SER A 244 -28.79 3.42 43.28
CA SER A 244 -28.81 2.05 43.85
C SER A 244 -27.89 1.89 45.10
N GLY A 245 -27.32 2.98 45.64
CA GLY A 245 -26.54 2.98 46.88
C GLY A 245 -25.20 2.26 46.82
N ARG A 246 -24.82 1.68 45.68
CA ARG A 246 -23.61 0.86 45.57
C ARG A 246 -22.36 1.73 45.50
N VAL A 247 -21.60 1.67 46.59
CA VAL A 247 -20.29 2.29 46.72
C VAL A 247 -19.22 1.33 46.19
N ALA A 248 -18.31 1.86 45.38
CA ALA A 248 -17.13 1.16 44.90
C ALA A 248 -15.89 1.78 45.54
N THR A 249 -14.99 0.94 46.04
CA THR A 249 -13.70 1.38 46.58
C THR A 249 -12.61 0.90 45.63
N PRO A 250 -11.92 1.80 44.93
CA PRO A 250 -10.73 1.46 44.16
C PRO A 250 -9.69 0.78 45.04
N VAL A 251 -9.01 -0.19 44.46
CA VAL A 251 -7.89 -0.90 45.06
C VAL A 251 -6.65 -0.46 44.31
N GLU A 252 -5.59 -0.15 45.03
CA GLU A 252 -4.34 0.32 44.45
C GLU A 252 -3.72 -0.74 43.50
N PRO A 253 -3.34 -0.37 42.27
CA PRO A 253 -2.51 -1.18 41.40
C PRO A 253 -1.14 -1.45 42.01
N THR A 254 -0.53 -2.60 41.72
CA THR A 254 0.83 -2.91 42.15
C THR A 254 1.79 -2.88 40.97
N LEU A 255 2.94 -2.24 41.15
CA LEU A 255 4.02 -2.19 40.16
C LEU A 255 5.23 -2.99 40.65
N ASP A 256 5.57 -4.05 39.92
CA ASP A 256 6.81 -4.80 40.09
C ASP A 256 7.90 -4.16 39.21
N GLN A 257 8.99 -3.72 39.82
CA GLN A 257 10.12 -3.09 39.12
C GLN A 257 10.96 -4.14 38.37
N PRO A 258 11.67 -3.76 37.30
CA PRO A 258 12.55 -4.68 36.62
C PRO A 258 13.69 -5.08 37.57
N THR A 259 14.04 -6.35 37.57
CA THR A 259 15.13 -6.94 38.35
C THR A 259 16.19 -7.56 37.43
N CYS A 260 17.23 -8.14 38.03
CA CYS A 260 18.20 -8.88 37.23
C CYS A 260 17.67 -10.20 36.67
N ALA A 261 16.73 -10.85 37.36
CA ALA A 261 16.08 -12.06 36.89
C ALA A 261 14.98 -11.76 35.88
N ASP A 262 14.19 -10.70 36.12
CA ASP A 262 13.11 -10.27 35.24
C ASP A 262 13.40 -8.87 34.69
N LYS A 263 13.72 -8.78 33.40
CA LYS A 263 14.20 -7.54 32.78
C LYS A 263 13.11 -6.54 32.45
N VAL A 264 11.84 -6.84 32.75
CA VAL A 264 10.71 -5.97 32.45
C VAL A 264 9.92 -5.62 33.71
N ALA A 265 9.33 -4.43 33.74
CA ALA A 265 8.41 -4.05 34.79
C ALA A 265 7.02 -4.64 34.53
N SER A 266 6.29 -4.96 35.59
CA SER A 266 4.93 -5.49 35.52
C SER A 266 3.95 -4.66 36.35
N LEU A 267 2.88 -4.19 35.72
CA LEU A 267 1.75 -3.55 36.37
C LEU A 267 0.60 -4.54 36.55
N ALA A 268 0.20 -4.84 37.78
CA ALA A 268 -0.95 -5.67 38.08
C ALA A 268 -2.17 -4.82 38.48
N ILE A 269 -3.31 -5.11 37.84
CA ILE A 269 -4.55 -4.38 38.08
C ILE A 269 -5.48 -5.22 38.96
N PRO A 270 -5.87 -4.75 40.15
CA PRO A 270 -6.67 -5.54 41.07
C PRO A 270 -8.13 -5.66 40.60
N LYS A 271 -8.80 -6.70 41.10
CA LYS A 271 -10.26 -6.82 40.96
C LYS A 271 -10.92 -5.92 42.00
N ALA A 272 -11.64 -4.90 41.54
CA ALA A 272 -12.42 -3.98 42.36
C ALA A 272 -13.82 -3.84 41.78
N ARG A 273 -14.82 -4.33 42.53
CA ARG A 273 -16.21 -4.32 42.09
C ARG A 273 -16.66 -2.87 41.88
N GLY A 274 -17.16 -2.59 40.69
CA GLY A 274 -17.70 -1.27 40.39
C GLY A 274 -16.64 -0.20 40.12
N VAL A 275 -15.40 -0.60 39.81
CA VAL A 275 -14.31 0.32 39.43
C VAL A 275 -13.89 0.03 38.00
N ILE A 276 -13.44 1.03 37.26
CA ILE A 276 -12.82 0.91 35.94
C ILE A 276 -11.44 1.53 36.03
N TYR A 277 -10.40 0.82 35.60
CA TYR A 277 -9.03 1.33 35.57
C TYR A 277 -8.63 1.72 34.15
N ARG A 278 -7.90 2.83 34.01
CA ARG A 278 -7.33 3.32 32.75
C ARG A 278 -5.89 3.76 32.94
N THR A 279 -5.08 3.71 31.88
CA THR A 279 -3.80 4.44 31.82
C THR A 279 -3.93 5.67 30.93
N ALA A 280 -3.06 6.67 31.09
CA ALA A 280 -2.98 7.76 30.11
C ALA A 280 -2.50 7.24 28.73
N PRO A 281 -3.04 7.72 27.59
CA PRO A 281 -4.11 8.71 27.45
C PRO A 281 -5.52 8.05 27.28
N ASP A 282 -5.99 7.30 28.27
CA ASP A 282 -7.31 6.62 28.40
C ASP A 282 -7.40 5.16 27.96
N ALA A 283 -6.29 4.42 27.87
CA ALA A 283 -6.34 3.00 27.56
C ALA A 283 -7.00 2.20 28.71
N LEU A 284 -8.02 1.41 28.38
CA LEU A 284 -8.75 0.60 29.36
C LEU A 284 -7.89 -0.58 29.83
N LEU A 285 -7.82 -0.75 31.16
CA LEU A 285 -7.14 -1.86 31.79
C LEU A 285 -8.14 -2.91 32.28
N GLU A 286 -7.90 -4.17 31.93
CA GLU A 286 -8.68 -5.31 32.41
C GLU A 286 -8.29 -5.66 33.84
N GLN A 287 -9.28 -5.86 34.71
CA GLN A 287 -9.05 -6.21 36.10
C GLN A 287 -8.59 -7.66 36.27
N GLY A 288 -7.68 -7.87 37.22
CA GLY A 288 -7.05 -9.16 37.49
C GLY A 288 -5.95 -9.52 36.48
N GLN A 289 -5.59 -8.61 35.57
CA GLN A 289 -4.53 -8.81 34.58
C GLN A 289 -3.23 -8.14 34.99
N ARG A 290 -2.14 -8.64 34.40
CA ARG A 290 -0.79 -8.07 34.46
C ARG A 290 -0.38 -7.53 33.10
N TYR A 291 0.25 -6.37 33.09
CA TYR A 291 0.72 -5.66 31.89
C TYR A 291 2.21 -5.43 31.99
N THR A 292 2.95 -5.67 30.90
CA THR A 292 4.32 -5.19 30.79
C THR A 292 4.30 -3.69 30.52
N VAL A 293 5.13 -2.95 31.25
CA VAL A 293 5.24 -1.49 31.10
C VAL A 293 6.70 -1.08 30.89
N ASP A 294 6.90 -0.03 30.10
CA ASP A 294 8.23 0.53 29.84
C ASP A 294 8.67 1.45 30.99
N ALA A 295 9.99 1.71 31.06
CA ALA A 295 10.55 2.68 31.99
C ALA A 295 9.93 4.08 31.80
N GLY A 296 9.78 4.85 32.88
CA GLY A 296 9.14 6.17 32.86
C GLY A 296 8.04 6.31 33.91
N LEU A 297 7.02 7.12 33.65
CA LEU A 297 5.91 7.34 34.58
C LEU A 297 4.64 6.67 34.06
N VAL A 298 4.13 5.70 34.82
CA VAL A 298 2.81 5.11 34.57
C VAL A 298 1.78 5.80 35.45
N VAL A 299 0.75 6.38 34.84
CA VAL A 299 -0.40 6.95 35.55
C VAL A 299 -1.59 6.04 35.35
N VAL A 300 -2.12 5.49 36.44
CA VAL A 300 -3.36 4.72 36.45
C VAL A 300 -4.45 5.55 37.11
N THR A 301 -5.60 5.68 36.45
CA THR A 301 -6.78 6.32 37.01
C THR A 301 -7.88 5.29 37.27
N ALA A 302 -8.65 5.50 38.33
CA ALA A 302 -9.84 4.74 38.67
C ALA A 302 -11.10 5.59 38.55
N GLU A 303 -12.09 5.06 37.86
CA GLU A 303 -13.41 5.65 37.71
C GLU A 303 -14.47 4.70 38.27
N ALA A 304 -15.60 5.25 38.74
CA ALA A 304 -16.74 4.41 39.09
C ALA A 304 -17.28 3.72 37.83
N ALA A 305 -17.37 2.40 37.87
CA ALA A 305 -18.14 1.68 36.89
C ALA A 305 -19.60 2.08 36.96
N HIS A 306 -20.28 1.83 35.86
CA HIS A 306 -21.68 2.16 35.70
C HIS A 306 -22.58 1.62 36.84
N GLY A 307 -23.38 2.51 37.44
CA GLY A 307 -24.27 2.21 38.57
C GLY A 307 -23.61 2.25 39.95
N PHE A 308 -22.31 2.55 40.01
CA PHE A 308 -21.57 2.77 41.26
C PHE A 308 -21.25 4.25 41.43
N LYS A 309 -20.98 4.63 42.68
CA LYS A 309 -20.21 5.83 43.01
C LYS A 309 -18.91 5.39 43.67
N LEU A 310 -17.80 6.08 43.41
CA LEU A 310 -16.61 5.84 44.20
C LEU A 310 -16.89 6.25 45.65
N ALA A 311 -16.31 5.53 46.62
CA ALA A 311 -16.36 5.92 48.01
C ALA A 311 -15.86 7.36 48.18
N GLU A 312 -16.48 8.10 49.09
CA GLU A 312 -16.04 9.46 49.41
C GLU A 312 -14.59 9.41 49.91
N GLY A 313 -13.74 10.31 49.42
CA GLY A 313 -12.31 10.31 49.73
C GLY A 313 -11.48 9.19 49.08
N ALA A 314 -12.07 8.30 48.28
CA ALA A 314 -11.31 7.24 47.61
C ALA A 314 -10.22 7.80 46.68
N GLN A 315 -9.03 7.21 46.75
CA GLN A 315 -7.94 7.47 45.81
C GLN A 315 -8.35 7.06 44.39
N ARG A 316 -8.08 7.94 43.42
CA ARG A 316 -8.50 7.78 42.02
C ARG A 316 -7.36 7.81 41.02
N GLU A 317 -6.15 8.13 41.47
CA GLU A 317 -4.97 8.24 40.63
C GLU A 317 -3.77 7.67 41.37
N TRP A 318 -2.97 6.88 40.66
CA TRP A 318 -1.69 6.36 41.10
C TRP A 318 -0.64 6.72 40.06
N ARG A 319 0.43 7.37 40.53
CA ARG A 319 1.58 7.78 39.73
C ARG A 319 2.74 6.89 40.14
N MET A 320 3.07 5.93 39.27
CA MET A 320 4.02 4.87 39.57
C MET A 320 5.25 5.05 38.67
N PRO A 321 6.39 5.54 39.20
CA PRO A 321 7.62 5.61 38.45
C PRO A 321 8.14 4.19 38.21
N VAL A 322 8.48 3.89 36.96
CA VAL A 322 9.08 2.64 36.50
C VAL A 322 10.55 2.89 36.26
N ALA A 323 11.40 2.18 36.99
CA ALA A 323 12.85 2.29 36.87
C ALA A 323 13.33 1.79 35.50
N GLU A 324 14.47 2.30 35.06
CA GLU A 324 15.19 1.70 33.94
C GLU A 324 15.62 0.28 34.28
N LYS A 325 15.79 -0.54 33.24
CA LYS A 325 16.26 -1.91 33.38
C LYS A 325 17.62 -1.91 34.10
N PRO A 326 17.79 -2.66 35.21
CA PRO A 326 19.04 -2.67 35.94
C PRO A 326 20.17 -3.25 35.09
N ASP A 327 21.36 -2.63 35.15
CA ASP A 327 22.57 -3.19 34.57
C ASP A 327 23.03 -4.36 35.44
N CYS A 328 22.86 -5.57 34.92
CA CYS A 328 23.11 -6.80 35.64
C CYS A 328 24.39 -7.45 35.14
N ARG A 329 25.46 -6.66 35.11
CA ARG A 329 26.79 -7.24 35.00
C ARG A 329 26.97 -8.17 36.19
N PRO A 330 27.43 -9.41 35.99
CA PRO A 330 27.89 -10.21 37.11
C PRO A 330 28.89 -9.37 37.87
N ALA A 331 28.75 -9.29 39.20
CA ALA A 331 29.80 -8.70 40.02
C ALA A 331 31.11 -9.32 39.55
N ASN A 332 32.08 -8.50 39.16
CA ASN A 332 33.39 -9.02 38.81
C ASN A 332 33.78 -9.96 39.94
N PRO A 333 34.19 -11.22 39.64
CA PRO A 333 34.71 -12.08 40.69
C PRO A 333 35.75 -11.25 41.45
N PRO A 334 35.75 -11.29 42.80
CA PRO A 334 36.73 -10.55 43.57
C PRO A 334 38.08 -10.80 42.91
N ALA A 335 38.75 -9.72 42.50
CA ALA A 335 40.07 -9.84 41.93
C ALA A 335 40.87 -10.65 42.95
N THR A 336 41.25 -11.88 42.60
CA THR A 336 42.25 -12.60 43.38
C THR A 336 43.44 -11.67 43.39
N ASP A 337 43.74 -11.10 44.55
CA ASP A 337 45.00 -10.40 44.76
C ASP A 337 46.08 -11.41 44.38
N VAL A 338 46.73 -11.14 43.26
CA VAL A 338 47.95 -11.81 42.86
C VAL A 338 49.02 -11.07 43.64
N ASP A 339 49.42 -11.61 44.78
CA ASP A 339 50.63 -11.15 45.45
C ASP A 339 51.81 -11.38 44.50
N VAL A 340 52.38 -10.29 43.99
CA VAL A 340 53.62 -10.32 43.22
C VAL A 340 54.78 -10.38 44.20
N VAL A 341 55.31 -11.59 44.41
CA VAL A 341 56.58 -11.79 45.10
C VAL A 341 57.66 -11.97 44.05
N ASN A 342 58.56 -10.99 43.94
CA ASN A 342 59.73 -11.01 43.04
C ASN A 342 59.42 -11.10 41.52
N ASP A 343 58.53 -10.25 40.99
CA ASP A 343 58.25 -10.13 39.54
C ASP A 343 57.78 -11.43 38.84
N ILE A 344 57.33 -12.43 39.60
CA ILE A 344 56.75 -13.67 39.07
C ILE A 344 55.30 -13.76 39.58
N PRO A 345 54.28 -13.79 38.71
CA PRO A 345 52.90 -13.99 39.13
C PRO A 345 52.72 -15.42 39.65
N VAL A 346 52.50 -15.57 40.95
CA VAL A 346 52.21 -16.87 41.57
C VAL A 346 50.69 -16.95 41.82
N PRO A 347 49.97 -17.95 41.29
CA PRO A 347 48.56 -18.10 41.62
C PRO A 347 48.43 -18.41 43.13
N THR A 348 47.65 -17.60 43.84
CA THR A 348 47.24 -17.90 45.21
C THR A 348 46.55 -19.26 45.19
N ARG A 349 47.18 -20.21 45.88
CA ARG A 349 46.85 -21.63 45.94
C ARG A 349 45.34 -21.85 46.04
N VAL A 350 44.77 -22.51 45.04
CA VAL A 350 43.45 -23.14 45.16
C VAL A 350 43.57 -24.18 46.24
N ASP A 351 42.90 -23.95 47.36
CA ASP A 351 42.72 -24.96 48.39
C ASP A 351 41.76 -26.02 47.82
N THR A 352 42.35 -27.04 47.18
CA THR A 352 41.62 -28.25 46.81
C THR A 352 41.34 -29.03 48.09
N GLY A 353 40.30 -28.62 48.80
CA GLY A 353 39.69 -29.37 49.91
C GLY A 353 39.07 -30.67 49.40
N LEU A 354 39.93 -31.65 49.09
CA LEU A 354 39.59 -33.05 48.86
C LEU A 354 40.24 -33.83 49.99
N GLY A 355 39.47 -34.04 51.06
CA GLY A 355 39.90 -34.81 52.22
C GLY A 355 38.71 -35.12 53.13
N GLY A 356 37.98 -36.20 52.82
CA GLY A 356 36.83 -36.61 53.64
C GLY A 356 36.12 -37.89 53.17
N LEU A 357 36.87 -38.95 52.84
CA LEU A 357 36.33 -40.31 52.86
C LEU A 357 36.26 -40.78 54.33
N ALA A 358 35.04 -40.89 54.89
CA ALA A 358 34.74 -41.84 55.97
C ALA A 358 33.22 -42.12 56.03
N ARG A 359 32.87 -43.35 55.62
CA ARG A 359 31.64 -44.16 55.84
C ARG A 359 30.26 -43.58 55.55
#